data_AF-A0A1C3RG66-F1
#
_entry.id   AF-A0A1C3RG66-F1
#
_cell.length_a   1.000
_cell.length_b   1.000
_cell.length_c   1.000
_cell.angle_alpha   90.00
_cell.angle_beta   90.00
_cell.angle_gamma   90.00
#
_symmetry.space_group_name_H-M   'P 1'
#
loop_
_entity.id
_entity.type
_entity.pdbx_description
1 polymer ?
#
loop_
_entity_poly.entity_id
_entity_poly.type
_entity_poly.pdbx_seq_one_letter_code
_entity_poly.pdbx_strand_id
1 'polypeptide(L)' 'MQIDQGTHSLSLVTDVCARKIMGYEVSAEMKASDVVKALKMAIS' A
#
# COMPACT_ATOMS: atom_id res chain seq x y z
N MET A 1 -10.13 20.81 -5.01
CA MET A 1 -9.55 19.51 -4.63
C MET A 1 -9.40 19.51 -3.13
N GLN A 2 -10.23 18.74 -2.42
CA GLN A 2 -10.11 18.61 -0.98
C GLN A 2 -8.93 17.68 -0.71
N ILE A 3 -7.81 18.26 -0.27
CA ILE A 3 -6.68 17.48 0.26
C ILE A 3 -7.12 17.05 1.65
N ASP A 4 -7.39 15.75 1.82
CA ASP A 4 -7.74 15.18 3.11
C ASP A 4 -6.55 15.40 4.06
N GLN A 5 -6.71 16.32 5.01
CA GLN A 5 -5.64 16.71 5.93
C GLN A 5 -5.61 15.72 7.09
N GLY A 6 -5.03 14.54 6.86
CA GLY A 6 -4.89 13.46 7.85
C GLY A 6 -3.70 12.56 7.57
N THR A 7 -3.31 11.76 8.57
CA THR A 7 -2.26 10.73 8.40
C THR A 7 -2.84 9.55 7.62
N HIS A 8 -2.42 9.38 6.37
CA HIS A 8 -2.77 8.20 5.58
C HIS A 8 -1.85 7.01 5.90
N SER A 9 -2.44 5.82 5.95
CA SER A 9 -1.69 4.58 6.03
C SER A 9 -1.29 4.11 4.64
N LEU A 10 -0.04 3.68 4.50
CA LEU A 10 0.51 3.09 3.27
C LEU A 10 0.90 1.64 3.55
N SER A 11 0.22 0.71 2.88
CA SER A 11 0.66 -0.69 2.78
C SER A 11 1.58 -0.83 1.57
N LEU A 12 2.73 -1.49 1.72
CA LEU A 12 3.75 -1.58 0.68
C LEU A 12 4.37 -2.99 0.63
N VAL A 13 4.48 -3.54 -0.58
CA VAL A 13 5.21 -4.80 -0.86
C VAL A 13 6.36 -4.48 -1.80
N THR A 14 7.57 -4.85 -1.40
CA THR A 14 8.78 -4.59 -2.17
C THR A 14 9.57 -5.87 -2.44
N ASP A 15 10.13 -5.99 -3.64
CA ASP A 15 11.23 -6.89 -3.90
C ASP A 15 12.51 -6.29 -3.30
N VAL A 16 13.04 -6.93 -2.26
CA VAL A 16 14.22 -6.45 -1.53
C VAL A 16 15.51 -6.53 -2.35
N CYS A 17 15.62 -7.49 -3.26
CA CYS A 17 16.80 -7.70 -4.11
C CYS A 17 16.81 -6.71 -5.27
N ALA A 18 15.66 -6.51 -5.92
CA ALA A 18 15.51 -5.62 -7.05
C ALA A 18 15.28 -4.14 -6.64
N ARG A 19 14.97 -3.87 -5.37
CA ARG A 19 14.51 -2.56 -4.87
C ARG A 19 13.32 -2.02 -5.68
N LYS A 20 12.37 -2.89 -5.97
CA LYS A 20 11.16 -2.55 -6.74
C LYS A 20 9.93 -2.59 -5.85
N ILE A 21 9.02 -1.63 -6.05
CA ILE A 21 7.68 -1.68 -5.47
C ILE A 21 6.86 -2.64 -6.33
N MET A 22 6.34 -3.69 -5.68
CA MET A 22 5.56 -4.74 -6.33
C MET A 22 4.06 -4.56 -6.09
N GLY A 23 3.69 -3.90 -5.00
CA GLY A 23 2.30 -3.56 -4.73
C GLY A 23 2.17 -2.53 -3.62
N TYR A 24 1.11 -1.74 -3.65
CA TYR A 24 0.86 -0.71 -2.65
C TYR A 24 -0.64 -0.42 -2.50
N GLU A 25 -1.05 0.03 -1.32
CA GLU A 25 -2.41 0.55 -1.07
C GLU A 25 -2.31 1.74 -0.10
N VAL A 26 -2.94 2.85 -0.46
CA VAL A 26 -3.06 4.04 0.40
C VAL A 26 -4.48 4.10 0.95
N SER A 27 -4.61 4.29 2.26
CA SER A 27 -5.92 4.34 2.93
C SER A 27 -5.91 5.37 4.05
N ALA A 28 -7.09 5.91 4.39
CA ALA A 28 -7.24 6.88 5.49
C ALA A 28 -6.98 6.27 6.88
N GLU A 29 -7.02 4.94 6.99
CA GLU A 29 -6.85 4.20 8.23
C GLU A 29 -6.12 2.87 7.96
N MET A 30 -5.56 2.26 9.00
CA MET A 30 -4.83 0.99 8.89
C MET A 30 -5.79 -0.20 8.99
N LYS A 31 -6.03 -0.90 7.88
CA LYS A 31 -6.80 -2.17 7.88
C LYS A 31 -5.96 -3.33 7.35
N ALA A 32 -6.16 -4.53 7.91
CA ALA A 32 -5.53 -5.75 7.41
C ALA A 32 -5.88 -6.03 5.93
N SER A 33 -7.06 -5.59 5.48
CA SER A 33 -7.47 -5.69 4.07
C SER A 33 -6.55 -4.96 3.11
N ASP A 34 -5.91 -3.87 3.56
CA ASP A 34 -5.10 -3.00 2.70
C ASP A 34 -3.73 -3.66 2.41
N VAL A 35 -3.20 -4.38 3.40
CA VAL A 35 -2.03 -5.26 3.22
C VAL A 35 -2.34 -6.39 2.23
N VAL A 36 -3.54 -7.00 2.33
CA VAL A 36 -3.95 -8.06 1.40
C VAL A 36 -4.10 -7.54 -0.03
N LYS A 37 -4.59 -6.32 -0.23
CA LYS A 37 -4.65 -5.68 -1.56
C LYS A 37 -3.25 -5.45 -2.14
N ALA A 38 -2.35 -4.85 -1.36
CA ALA A 38 -0.97 -4.61 -1.79
C ALA A 38 -0.26 -5.92 -2.14
N LEU A 39 -0.49 -6.99 -1.36
CA LEU A 39 0.04 -8.33 -1.67
C LEU A 39 -0.57 -8.90 -2.95
N LYS A 40 -1.88 -8.80 -3.16
CA LYS A 40 -2.54 -9.28 -4.38
C LYS A 40 -1.94 -8.60 -5.61
N MET A 41 -1.74 -7.28 -5.58
CA MET A 41 -1.07 -6.56 -6.68
C MET A 41 0.33 -7.11 -6.97
N ALA A 42 1.08 -7.47 -5.94
CA ALA A 42 2.45 -7.98 -6.09
C ALA A 42 2.54 -9.39 -6.69
N ILE A 43 1.48 -10.17 -6.62
CA ILE A 43 1.42 -11.55 -7.14
C ILE A 43 0.53 -11.70 -8.40
N SER A 44 -0.02 -10.59 -8.90
CA SER A 44 -0.88 -10.53 -10.09
C SER A 44 -0.09 -10.53 -11.40
#